data_AF-A0A534ZWM0-F1
#
_entry.id   AF-A0A534ZWM0-F1
#
_cell.length_a   1.000
_cell.length_b   1.000
_cell.length_c   1.000
_cell.angle_alpha   90.00
_cell.angle_beta   90.00
_cell.angle_gamma   90.00
#
_symmetry.space_group_name_H-M   'P 1'
#
loop_
_entity.id
_entity.type
_entity.pdbx_description
1 polymer ?
#
loop_
_entity_poly.entity_id
_entity_poly.type
_entity_poly.pdbx_seq_one_letter_code
_entity_poly.pdbx_strand_id
1 'polypeptide(L)'
;DGSFEGRVFSHGMLSAPWGLAWAPSDFGKFSGDLLVGNFGNGRINAFAWTPDGWEARGPVKGTDHRPIFIDGLWGIGFGNGALSGPTNVLYFAAGPDDENHGLFGSITAPGG
;
A
#
# COMPACT_ATOMS: atom_id res chain seq x y z
N ASP A 1 -20.20 -11.16 -16.91
CA ASP A 1 -19.67 -10.14 -17.84
C ASP A 1 -19.09 -9.01 -17.00
N GLY A 2 -17.77 -8.80 -17.08
CA GLY A 2 -17.10 -7.74 -16.35
C GLY A 2 -16.92 -6.52 -17.25
N SER A 3 -17.46 -5.37 -16.84
CA SER A 3 -17.20 -4.07 -17.45
C SER A 3 -15.99 -3.42 -16.78
N PHE A 4 -15.13 -2.81 -17.60
CA PHE A 4 -14.03 -2.00 -17.11
C PHE A 4 -14.59 -0.64 -16.68
N GLU A 5 -14.69 -0.40 -15.37
CA GLU A 5 -15.28 0.82 -14.80
C GLU A 5 -14.31 2.01 -14.79
N GLY A 6 -13.00 1.78 -14.85
CA GLY A 6 -12.03 2.88 -14.84
C GLY A 6 -10.58 2.45 -14.65
N ARG A 7 -9.67 3.35 -15.02
CA ARG A 7 -8.22 3.19 -14.86
C ARG A 7 -7.75 4.06 -13.68
N VAL A 8 -7.15 3.44 -12.67
CA VAL A 8 -6.57 4.17 -11.54
C VAL A 8 -5.25 4.84 -11.94
N PHE A 9 -4.34 4.11 -12.61
CA PHE A 9 -3.07 4.64 -13.10
C PHE A 9 -2.52 3.81 -14.27
N SER A 10 -1.59 4.38 -15.05
CA SER A 10 -0.82 3.65 -16.07
C SER A 10 0.62 4.14 -16.16
N HIS A 11 1.58 3.21 -16.10
CA HIS A 11 3.03 3.41 -16.18
C HIS A 11 3.67 4.26 -15.06
N GLY A 12 4.99 4.09 -14.89
CA GLY A 12 5.83 4.86 -13.95
C GLY A 12 5.80 4.37 -12.51
N MET A 13 4.72 4.69 -11.79
CA MET A 13 4.63 4.47 -10.34
C MET A 13 4.15 3.06 -9.96
N LEU A 14 3.63 2.30 -10.95
CA LEU A 14 3.18 0.92 -10.81
C LEU A 14 4.24 -0.03 -11.38
N SER A 15 4.74 -0.96 -10.56
CA SER A 15 5.69 -1.99 -10.98
C SER A 15 5.24 -3.35 -10.44
N ALA A 16 4.66 -4.19 -11.32
CA ALA A 16 3.97 -5.43 -10.95
C ALA A 16 3.06 -5.25 -9.72
N PRO A 17 2.01 -4.41 -9.80
CA PRO A 17 1.14 -4.13 -8.65
C PRO A 17 0.36 -5.39 -8.27
N TRP A 18 0.48 -5.80 -7.00
CA TRP A 18 -0.08 -7.07 -6.54
C TRP A 18 -0.97 -6.89 -5.30
N GLY A 19 -0.59 -5.99 -4.39
CA GLY A 19 -1.35 -5.66 -3.20
C GLY A 19 -2.11 -4.33 -3.33
N LEU A 20 -3.41 -4.35 -3.00
CA LEU A 20 -4.27 -3.17 -2.95
C LEU A 20 -4.97 -3.11 -1.60
N ALA A 21 -4.89 -1.96 -0.93
CA ALA A 21 -5.53 -1.76 0.37
C ALA A 21 -6.11 -0.35 0.48
N TRP A 22 -7.38 -0.25 0.86
CA TRP A 22 -7.99 1.04 1.22
C TRP A 22 -7.54 1.44 2.61
N ALA A 23 -6.92 2.61 2.73
CA ALA A 23 -6.54 3.14 4.03
C ALA A 23 -7.78 3.54 4.84
N PRO A 24 -7.87 3.13 6.11
CA PRO A 24 -8.95 3.57 6.99
C PRO A 24 -8.85 5.08 7.25
N SER A 25 -9.89 5.65 7.84
CA SER A 25 -9.96 7.10 8.13
C SER A 25 -8.91 7.60 9.11
N ASP A 26 -8.24 6.70 9.83
CA ASP A 26 -7.28 6.97 10.91
C ASP A 26 -5.83 6.54 10.57
N PHE A 27 -5.47 6.44 9.29
CA PHE A 27 -4.11 6.13 8.83
C PHE A 27 -3.25 7.38 8.50
N GLY A 28 -3.35 8.40 9.33
CA GLY A 28 -2.56 9.62 9.23
C GLY A 28 -2.72 10.35 7.88
N LYS A 29 -1.60 10.70 7.23
CA LYS A 29 -1.61 11.48 5.97
C LYS A 29 -2.39 10.81 4.84
N PHE A 30 -2.42 9.48 4.82
CA PHE A 30 -3.00 8.70 3.74
C PHE A 30 -4.39 8.16 4.08
N SER A 31 -5.05 8.70 5.11
CA SER A 31 -6.41 8.31 5.47
C SER A 31 -7.36 8.40 4.28
N GLY A 32 -8.05 7.31 3.96
CA GLY A 32 -8.98 7.22 2.83
C GLY A 32 -8.33 7.06 1.45
N ASP A 33 -7.00 7.07 1.35
CA ASP A 33 -6.30 6.84 0.09
C ASP A 33 -6.25 5.33 -0.24
N LEU A 34 -6.23 5.01 -1.53
CA LEU A 34 -5.89 3.68 -2.01
C LEU A 34 -4.37 3.48 -1.97
N LEU A 35 -3.92 2.51 -1.20
CA LEU A 35 -2.52 2.08 -1.17
C LEU A 35 -2.29 0.94 -2.16
N VAL A 36 -1.22 1.06 -2.93
CA VAL A 36 -0.82 0.09 -3.95
C VAL A 36 0.60 -0.38 -3.67
N GLY A 37 0.74 -1.65 -3.30
CA GLY A 37 2.01 -2.34 -3.16
C GLY A 37 2.55 -2.78 -4.52
N ASN A 38 3.79 -2.40 -4.81
CA ASN A 38 4.45 -2.67 -6.08
C ASN A 38 5.55 -3.70 -5.87
N PHE A 39 5.37 -4.89 -6.43
CA PHE A 39 6.36 -5.97 -6.31
C PHE A 39 7.69 -5.58 -6.97
N GLY A 40 7.64 -5.09 -8.21
CA GLY A 40 8.85 -4.86 -9.00
C GLY A 40 9.74 -3.70 -8.54
N ASN A 41 9.30 -2.88 -7.57
CA ASN A 41 10.15 -1.85 -6.97
C ASN A 41 10.06 -1.79 -5.43
N GLY A 42 9.32 -2.70 -4.81
CA GLY A 42 9.16 -2.81 -3.35
C GLY A 42 8.47 -1.63 -2.66
N ARG A 43 7.86 -0.69 -3.40
CA ARG A 43 7.26 0.53 -2.82
C ARG A 43 5.74 0.42 -2.67
N ILE A 44 5.23 1.11 -1.66
CA ILE A 44 3.80 1.36 -1.49
C ILE A 44 3.52 2.79 -1.93
N ASN A 45 2.65 2.97 -2.93
CA ASN A 45 2.21 4.27 -3.43
C ASN A 45 0.75 4.53 -3.06
N ALA A 46 0.43 5.77 -2.68
CA ALA A 46 -0.90 6.18 -2.30
C ALA A 46 -1.58 7.00 -3.40
N PHE A 47 -2.89 6.79 -3.57
CA PHE A 47 -3.72 7.48 -4.56
C PHE A 47 -5.04 7.91 -3.91
N ALA A 48 -5.42 9.17 -4.10
CA ALA A 48 -6.70 9.70 -3.62
C ALA A 48 -7.72 9.69 -4.76
N TRP A 49 -8.97 9.35 -4.46
CA TRP A 49 -10.09 9.62 -5.36
C TRP A 49 -10.60 11.05 -5.10
N THR A 50 -10.60 11.87 -6.13
CA THR A 50 -11.08 13.26 -6.11
C THR A 50 -12.22 13.45 -7.12
N PRO A 51 -12.97 14.56 -7.09
CA PRO A 51 -13.95 14.87 -8.12
C PRO A 51 -13.38 14.90 -9.54
N ASP A 52 -12.09 15.23 -9.68
CA ASP A 52 -11.37 15.29 -10.95
C ASP A 52 -10.74 13.93 -11.34
N GLY A 53 -10.96 12.89 -10.54
CA GLY A 53 -10.44 11.53 -10.73
C GLY A 53 -9.33 11.16 -9.74
N TRP A 54 -8.48 10.20 -10.14
CA TRP A 54 -7.40 9.69 -9.30
C TRP A 54 -6.19 10.63 -9.25
N GLU A 55 -5.77 11.01 -8.04
CA GLU A 55 -4.58 11.83 -7.79
C GLU A 55 -3.49 11.02 -7.07
N ALA A 56 -2.27 11.06 -7.58
CA ALA A 56 -1.11 10.43 -6.93
C ALA A 56 -0.65 11.25 -5.71
N ARG A 57 -0.68 10.64 -4.52
CA ARG A 57 -0.24 11.26 -3.26
C ARG A 57 1.24 10.97 -2.92
N GLY A 58 1.85 10.10 -3.71
CA GLY A 58 3.27 9.71 -3.61
C GLY A 58 3.50 8.42 -2.81
N PRO A 59 4.77 8.05 -2.59
CA PRO A 59 5.10 6.85 -1.84
C PRO A 59 4.85 7.03 -0.33
N VAL A 60 4.51 5.94 0.35
CA VAL A 60 4.55 5.86 1.82
C VAL A 60 6.00 6.00 2.26
N LYS A 61 6.23 6.86 3.26
CA LYS A 61 7.56 7.21 3.76
C LYS A 61 7.69 6.87 5.23
N GLY A 62 8.90 6.51 5.64
CA GLY A 62 9.28 6.37 7.03
C GLY A 62 9.38 7.72 7.74
N THR A 63 9.63 7.67 9.05
CA THR A 63 9.87 8.85 9.90
C THR A 63 11.13 9.63 9.52
N ASP A 64 12.04 9.00 8.76
CA ASP A 64 13.22 9.62 8.16
C ASP A 64 12.93 10.34 6.83
N HIS A 65 11.65 10.44 6.45
CA HIS A 65 11.15 10.99 5.18
C HIS A 65 11.62 10.26 3.92
N ARG A 66 12.18 9.06 4.05
CA ARG A 66 12.55 8.21 2.90
C ARG A 66 11.40 7.28 2.54
N PRO A 67 11.18 6.97 1.25
CA PRO A 67 10.21 5.96 0.84
C PRO A 67 10.51 4.62 1.52
N ILE A 68 9.47 3.98 2.03
CA ILE A 68 9.59 2.60 2.52
C ILE A 68 9.85 1.69 1.32
N PHE A 69 10.89 0.86 1.44
CA PHE A 69 11.25 -0.16 0.47
C PHE A 69 11.20 -1.53 1.14
N ILE A 70 10.40 -2.42 0.58
CA ILE A 70 10.24 -3.80 1.02
C ILE A 70 10.56 -4.68 -0.18
N ASP A 71 11.71 -5.34 -0.15
CA ASP A 71 12.12 -6.25 -1.22
C ASP A 71 11.11 -7.40 -1.38
N GLY A 72 10.72 -7.70 -2.61
CA GLY A 72 9.74 -8.74 -2.92
C GLY A 72 8.31 -8.48 -2.40
N LEU A 73 7.87 -7.23 -2.28
CA LEU A 73 6.54 -6.88 -1.75
C LEU A 73 5.37 -7.50 -2.55
N TRP A 74 4.61 -8.41 -1.94
CA TRP A 74 3.47 -9.07 -2.57
C TRP A 74 2.13 -8.53 -2.07
N GLY A 75 1.80 -8.83 -0.82
CA GLY A 75 0.50 -8.54 -0.23
C GLY A 75 0.56 -7.35 0.69
N ILE A 76 -0.47 -6.52 0.66
CA ILE A 76 -0.72 -5.51 1.70
C ILE A 76 -2.18 -5.58 2.13
N GLY A 77 -2.47 -5.26 3.39
CA GLY A 77 -3.84 -5.24 3.91
C GLY A 77 -3.91 -4.68 5.32
N PHE A 78 -5.01 -4.00 5.64
CA PHE A 78 -5.26 -3.51 6.99
C PHE A 78 -5.84 -4.60 7.88
N GLY A 79 -5.60 -4.48 9.18
CA GLY A 79 -6.29 -5.31 10.17
C GLY A 79 -7.80 -5.07 10.17
N ASN A 80 -8.55 -5.99 10.79
CA ASN A 80 -10.01 -5.93 10.84
C ASN A 80 -10.57 -5.55 12.23
N GLY A 81 -9.70 -5.13 13.16
CA GLY A 81 -10.09 -4.79 14.54
C GLY A 81 -10.40 -6.01 15.41
N ALA A 82 -10.12 -7.23 14.93
CA ALA A 82 -10.32 -8.48 15.66
C ALA A 82 -9.03 -9.32 15.62
N LEU A 83 -9.13 -10.61 15.29
CA LEU A 83 -7.98 -11.53 15.27
C LEU A 83 -6.91 -11.16 14.23
N SER A 84 -7.25 -10.33 13.22
CA SER A 84 -6.30 -9.87 12.20
C SER A 84 -5.62 -8.54 12.56
N GLY A 85 -5.72 -8.11 13.83
CA GLY A 85 -5.04 -6.93 14.34
C GLY A 85 -5.84 -5.62 14.17
N PRO A 86 -5.28 -4.49 14.64
CA PRO A 86 -5.96 -3.19 14.64
C PRO A 86 -6.25 -2.68 13.22
N THR A 87 -7.34 -1.93 13.06
CA THR A 87 -7.78 -1.42 11.75
C THR A 87 -6.82 -0.43 11.13
N ASN A 88 -6.05 0.31 11.94
CA ASN A 88 -5.10 1.33 11.51
C ASN A 88 -3.67 0.82 11.30
N VAL A 89 -3.47 -0.51 11.29
CA VAL A 89 -2.17 -1.14 11.04
C VAL A 89 -2.18 -1.75 9.64
N LEU A 90 -1.25 -1.32 8.79
CA LEU A 90 -1.05 -1.88 7.46
C LEU A 90 -0.08 -3.05 7.56
N TYR A 91 -0.55 -4.27 7.35
CA TYR A 91 0.26 -5.47 7.27
C TYR A 91 0.76 -5.68 5.84
N PHE A 92 1.93 -6.30 5.71
CA PHE A 92 2.50 -6.69 4.44
C PHE A 92 3.13 -8.07 4.48
N ALA A 93 3.13 -8.74 3.33
CA ALA A 93 3.85 -9.98 3.07
C ALA A 93 4.79 -9.78 1.88
N ALA A 94 6.00 -10.29 1.98
CA ALA A 94 7.03 -10.13 0.98
C ALA A 94 7.92 -11.37 0.85
N GLY A 95 8.44 -11.60 -0.35
CA GLY A 95 9.40 -12.65 -0.68
C GLY A 95 10.78 -12.09 -1.04
N PRO A 96 11.59 -11.63 -0.08
CA PRO A 96 12.91 -11.06 -0.36
C PRO A 96 13.91 -12.12 -0.83
N ASP A 97 15.02 -11.66 -1.41
CA ASP A 97 16.11 -12.52 -1.94
C ASP A 97 15.60 -13.51 -3.00
N ASP A 98 14.93 -12.98 -4.03
CA ASP A 98 14.32 -13.78 -5.11
C ASP A 98 13.38 -14.86 -4.58
N GLU A 99 12.55 -14.49 -3.59
CA GLU A 99 11.51 -15.34 -2.99
C GLU A 99 12.05 -16.54 -2.18
N ASN A 100 13.37 -16.62 -1.93
CA ASN A 100 13.97 -17.67 -1.09
C ASN A 100 13.66 -17.50 0.40
N HIS A 101 13.16 -16.34 0.80
CA HIS A 101 12.78 -16.02 2.16
C HIS A 101 11.37 -15.43 2.23
N GLY A 102 10.74 -15.56 3.40
CA GLY A 102 9.44 -14.95 3.69
C GLY A 102 9.60 -13.85 4.74
N LEU A 103 9.03 -12.67 4.46
CA LEU A 103 8.96 -11.55 5.39
C LEU A 103 7.50 -11.15 5.58
N PHE A 104 7.05 -11.14 6.82
CA PHE A 104 5.77 -10.56 7.23
C PHE A 104 6.03 -9.43 8.22
N GLY A 105 5.37 -8.30 8.03
CA GLY A 105 5.56 -7.13 8.88
C GLY A 105 4.36 -6.19 8.87
N SER A 106 4.52 -5.07 9.57
CA SER A 106 3.49 -4.04 9.65
C SER A 106 4.06 -2.63 9.60
N ILE A 107 3.21 -1.70 9.18
CA ILE A 107 3.49 -0.25 9.09
C ILE A 107 2.38 0.47 9.85
N THR A 108 2.76 1.39 10.73
CA THR A 108 1.84 2.23 11.50
C THR A 108 2.06 3.70 11.18
N ALA A 109 0.98 4.46 11.15
CA ALA A 109 1.06 5.91 11.00
C ALA A 109 1.59 6.56 12.30
N PRO A 110 2.41 7.63 12.21
CA PRO A 110 2.84 8.35 13.40
C PRO A 110 1.65 8.96 14.15
N GLY A 111 1.52 8.66 15.45
CA GLY A 111 0.45 9.19 16.31
C GLY A 111 -0.84 8.36 16.36
N GLY A 112 -0.81 7.11 15.89
CA GLY A 112 -1.85 6.11 16.14
C GLY A 112 -1.66 5.34 17.44
#